data_AF-A0A967SNU9-F1
#
_entry.id   AF-A0A967SNU9-F1
#
_cell.length_a   1.000
_cell.length_b   1.000
_cell.length_c   1.000
_cell.angle_alpha   90.00
_cell.angle_beta   90.00
_cell.angle_gamma   90.00
#
_symmetry.space_group_name_H-M   'P 1'
#
loop_
_entity.id
_entity.type
_entity.pdbx_description
1 polymer ?
#
loop_
_entity_poly.entity_id
_entity_poly.type
_entity_poly.pdbx_seq_one_letter_code
_entity_poly.pdbx_strand_id
1 'polypeptide(L)'
;DIADRLRPQDGKARVQVKTRGYDLRVSTIPAGGAEKCVIRILDSGSSLSLDDLEIPAKELERLRQLTTNRDGIVVVTGPTG
;
A
#
# COMPACT_ATOMS: atom_id res chain seq x y z
N ASP A 1 -4.47 -7.72 -21.33
CA ASP A 1 -4.82 -7.96 -22.74
C ASP A 1 -5.36 -6.66 -23.31
N ILE A 2 -4.75 -6.10 -24.36
CA ILE A 2 -5.16 -4.79 -24.92
C ILE A 2 -6.44 -4.94 -25.75
N ALA A 3 -6.71 -6.13 -26.29
CA ALA A 3 -7.89 -6.39 -27.11
C ALA A 3 -9.17 -6.51 -26.27
N ASP A 4 -9.06 -6.96 -25.02
CA ASP A 4 -10.20 -7.17 -24.14
C ASP A 4 -10.45 -5.97 -23.21
N ARG A 5 -11.25 -5.03 -23.69
CA ARG A 5 -11.63 -3.80 -22.96
C ARG A 5 -12.98 -3.93 -22.25
N LEU A 6 -13.58 -5.13 -22.25
CA LEU A 6 -14.93 -5.40 -21.73
C LEU A 6 -14.94 -5.91 -20.30
N ARG A 7 -13.76 -6.22 -19.75
CA ARG A 7 -13.60 -6.75 -18.39
C ARG A 7 -12.62 -5.88 -17.58
N PRO A 8 -12.84 -5.75 -16.26
CA PRO A 8 -11.83 -5.17 -15.39
C PRO A 8 -10.49 -5.91 -15.50
N GLN A 9 -9.38 -5.17 -15.51
CA GLN A 9 -8.03 -5.73 -15.51
C GLN A 9 -7.20 -5.10 -14.40
N ASP A 10 -6.48 -5.92 -13.64
CA ASP A 10 -5.51 -5.48 -12.64
C ASP A 10 -4.11 -5.94 -13.01
N GLY A 11 -3.14 -5.06 -12.82
CA GLY A 11 -1.75 -5.30 -13.15
C GLY A 11 -0.79 -4.65 -12.15
N LYS A 12 0.42 -5.19 -12.11
CA LYS A 12 1.55 -4.59 -11.39
C LYS A 12 2.62 -4.22 -12.41
N ALA A 13 3.24 -3.07 -12.22
CA ALA A 13 4.39 -2.64 -13.02
C ALA A 13 5.44 -2.05 -12.10
N ARG A 14 6.72 -2.18 -12.45
CA ARG A 14 7.80 -1.46 -11.79
C ARG A 14 8.33 -0.43 -12.76
N VAL A 15 8.43 0.82 -12.31
CA VAL A 15 8.97 1.91 -13.12
C VAL A 15 10.13 2.56 -12.39
N GLN A 16 11.12 3.00 -13.15
CA GLN A 16 12.24 3.77 -12.63
C GLN A 16 12.09 5.20 -13.13
N VAL A 17 12.01 6.15 -12.21
CA VAL A 17 11.92 7.58 -12.52
C VAL A 17 13.11 8.26 -11.88
N LYS A 18 14.00 8.82 -12.71
CA LYS A 18 15.33 9.30 -12.28
C LYS A 18 16.09 8.15 -11.58
N THR A 19 16.45 8.33 -10.31
CA THR A 19 17.20 7.36 -9.51
C THR A 19 16.31 6.52 -8.58
N ARG A 20 14.98 6.72 -8.60
CA ARG A 20 14.05 6.05 -7.68
C ARG A 20 13.16 5.03 -8.39
N GLY A 21 13.01 3.86 -7.76
CA GLY A 21 12.10 2.81 -8.22
C GLY A 21 10.73 2.94 -7.56
N TYR A 22 9.68 2.82 -8.36
CA TYR A 22 8.29 2.83 -7.91
C TYR A 22 7.59 1.55 -8.34
N ASP A 23 6.82 0.96 -7.44
CA ASP A 23 5.92 -0.13 -7.76
C ASP A 23 4.53 0.46 -8.02
N LEU A 24 3.98 0.19 -9.19
CA LEU A 24 2.67 0.65 -9.61
C LEU A 24 1.67 -0.49 -9.53
N ARG A 25 0.47 -0.18 -9.05
CA ARG A 25 -0.72 -0.99 -9.29
C ARG A 25 -1.61 -0.26 -10.29
N VAL A 26 -1.92 -0.91 -11.40
CA VAL A 26 -2.72 -0.37 -12.47
C VAL A 26 -4.00 -1.18 -12.53
N SER A 27 -5.15 -0.50 -12.50
CA SER A 27 -6.47 -1.12 -12.64
C SER A 27 -7.24 -0.41 -13.74
N THR A 28 -7.80 -1.17 -14.69
CA THR A 28 -8.70 -0.64 -15.71
C THR A 28 -10.10 -1.20 -15.52
N ILE A 29 -11.12 -0.37 -15.71
CA ILE A 29 -12.52 -0.80 -15.76
C ILE A 29 -13.22 -0.21 -16.99
N PRO A 30 -14.12 -0.95 -17.65
CA PRO A 30 -14.96 -0.39 -18.71
C PRO A 30 -15.87 0.72 -18.15
N ALA A 31 -15.91 1.88 -18.81
CA ALA A 31 -16.73 3.01 -18.41
C ALA A 31 -17.17 3.84 -19.62
N GLY A 32 -18.48 3.97 -19.85
CA GLY A 32 -19.05 4.91 -20.83
C GLY A 32 -18.54 4.74 -22.27
N GLY A 33 -18.29 3.50 -22.72
CA GLY A 33 -17.73 3.22 -24.06
C GLY A 33 -16.21 3.37 -24.16
N ALA A 34 -15.53 3.66 -23.05
CA ALA A 34 -14.08 3.71 -22.93
C ALA A 34 -13.60 2.88 -21.72
N GLU A 35 -12.37 3.10 -21.27
CA GLU A 35 -11.81 2.52 -20.05
C GLU A 35 -11.41 3.61 -19.08
N LYS A 36 -11.75 3.44 -17.80
CA LYS A 36 -11.20 4.22 -16.69
C LYS A 36 -9.96 3.49 -16.16
N CYS A 37 -8.83 4.17 -16.15
CA CYS A 37 -7.58 3.67 -15.56
C CYS A 37 -7.31 4.34 -14.21
N VAL A 38 -6.96 3.55 -13.21
CA VAL A 38 -6.49 4.01 -11.90
C VAL A 38 -5.09 3.47 -11.69
N ILE A 39 -4.15 4.37 -11.39
CA ILE A 39 -2.76 4.02 -11.07
C ILE A 39 -2.51 4.40 -9.62
N ARG A 40 -2.14 3.41 -8.80
CA ARG A 40 -1.64 3.63 -7.44
C ARG A 40 -0.12 3.52 -7.45
N ILE A 41 0.54 4.58 -7.01
CA ILE A 41 1.98 4.63 -6.87
C ILE A 41 2.34 4.14 -5.46
N LEU A 42 3.16 3.10 -5.39
CA LEU A 42 3.73 2.59 -4.14
C LEU A 42 5.22 2.93 -4.12
N ASP A 43 5.61 3.64 -3.08
CA ASP A 43 7.00 3.95 -2.81
C ASP A 43 7.67 2.74 -2.16
N SER A 44 8.67 2.18 -2.82
CA SER A 44 9.36 0.98 -2.35
C SER A 44 10.41 1.28 -1.26
N GLY A 45 10.65 2.56 -0.94
CA GLY A 45 11.82 2.99 -0.18
C GLY A 45 11.62 3.36 1.29
N SER A 46 10.40 3.39 1.83
CA SER A 46 10.16 3.90 3.19
C SER A 46 9.66 2.82 4.14
N SER A 47 10.58 2.18 4.88
CA SER A 47 10.22 1.55 6.15
C SER A 47 10.20 2.64 7.22
N LEU A 48 9.03 2.94 7.77
CA LEU A 48 8.92 3.78 8.96
C LEU A 48 9.28 2.95 10.19
N SER A 49 10.07 3.52 11.09
CA SER A 49 10.23 2.99 12.44
C SER A 49 9.00 3.35 13.28
N LEU A 50 8.81 2.66 14.40
CA LEU A 50 7.73 3.02 15.33
C LEU A 50 7.90 4.43 15.91
N ASP A 51 9.13 4.92 15.98
CA ASP A 51 9.46 6.27 16.45
C ASP A 51 9.02 7.35 15.47
N ASP A 52 8.86 7.03 14.17
CA ASP A 52 8.39 7.96 13.15
C ASP A 52 6.86 8.13 13.15
N LEU A 53 6.12 7.30 13.89
CA LEU A 53 4.65 7.22 13.83
C LEU A 53 3.91 8.22 14.74
N GLU A 54 4.62 9.20 15.31
CA GLU A 54 4.07 10.22 16.23
C GLU A 54 3.19 9.65 17.36
N ILE A 55 3.44 8.39 17.75
CA ILE A 55 2.68 7.69 18.79
C ILE A 55 3.05 8.32 20.15
N PRO A 56 2.07 8.69 21.00
CA PRO A 56 2.35 9.17 22.33
C PRO A 56 3.25 8.21 23.11
N ALA A 57 4.28 8.73 23.79
CA ALA A 57 5.36 7.94 24.38
C ALA A 57 4.87 6.76 25.25
N LYS A 58 3.79 6.97 26.01
CA LYS A 58 3.18 5.93 26.85
C LYS A 58 2.61 4.76 26.05
N GLU A 59 1.98 5.03 24.91
CA GLU A 59 1.40 4.00 24.04
C GLU A 59 2.48 3.32 23.19
N LEU A 60 3.52 4.07 22.79
CA LEU A 60 4.68 3.50 22.11
C LEU A 60 5.40 2.46 22.98
N GLU A 61 5.58 2.76 24.26
CA GLU A 61 6.19 1.82 25.22
C GLU A 61 5.36 0.55 25.39
N ARG A 62 4.03 0.69 25.50
CA ARG A 62 3.12 -0.47 25.54
C ARG A 62 3.19 -1.30 24.27
N LEU A 63 3.21 -0.66 23.10
CA LEU A 63 3.34 -1.34 21.81
C LEU A 63 4.66 -2.13 21.73
N ARG A 64 5.78 -1.53 22.15
CA ARG A 64 7.08 -2.22 22.24
C ARG A 64 7.03 -3.42 23.17
N GLN A 65 6.41 -3.29 24.34
CA GLN A 65 6.24 -4.41 25.26
C GLN A 65 5.41 -5.54 24.64
N LEU A 66 4.36 -5.23 23.88
CA LEU A 66 3.58 -6.25 23.18
C LEU A 66 4.42 -7.06 22.18
N THR A 67 5.42 -6.43 21.54
CA THR A 67 6.31 -7.12 20.59
C THR A 67 7.29 -8.10 21.24
N THR A 68 7.47 -8.07 22.56
CA THR A 68 8.36 -9.02 23.28
C THR A 68 7.67 -10.34 23.65
N ASN A 69 6.34 -10.40 23.51
CA ASN A 69 5.59 -11.63 23.78
C ASN A 69 5.93 -12.71 22.75
N ARG A 70 6.14 -13.94 23.22
CA ARG A 70 6.41 -15.10 22.36
C ARG A 70 5.25 -15.44 21.43
N ASP A 71 4.01 -15.30 21.93
CA ASP A 71 2.78 -15.68 21.25
C ASP A 71 1.66 -14.67 21.57
N GLY A 72 0.79 -14.39 20.60
CA GLY A 72 -0.33 -13.45 20.77
C GLY A 72 -0.84 -12.88 19.44
N ILE A 73 -1.95 -12.13 19.49
CA ILE A 73 -2.52 -11.45 18.32
C ILE A 73 -2.60 -9.95 18.63
N VAL A 74 -2.01 -9.13 17.75
CA VAL A 74 -2.19 -7.68 17.73
C VAL A 74 -3.16 -7.34 16.61
N VAL A 75 -4.28 -6.69 16.94
CA VAL A 75 -5.28 -6.27 15.96
C VAL A 75 -5.11 -4.78 15.69
N VAL A 76 -4.78 -4.44 14.45
CA VAL A 76 -4.74 -3.04 13.97
C VAL A 76 -6.03 -2.77 13.23
N THR A 77 -6.77 -1.75 13.66
CA THR A 77 -8.04 -1.35 13.05
C THR A 77 -8.00 0.11 12.60
N GLY A 78 -8.81 0.44 11.60
CA GLY A 78 -8.92 1.78 11.04
C GLY A 78 -9.72 1.76 9.74
N PRO A 79 -10.19 2.91 9.24
CA PRO A 79 -10.78 3.03 7.92
C PRO A 79 -9.75 2.76 6.81
N THR A 80 -10.20 2.70 5.56
CA THR A 80 -9.27 2.58 4.43
C THR A 80 -8.50 3.90 4.25
N GLY A 81 -7.17 3.83 4.40
CA GLY A 81 -6.24 4.92 4.06
C GLY A 81 -6.38 6.13 4.96
#